data_AF-A0A1Y3BPH8-F1
#
_entry.id   AF-A0A1Y3BPH8-F1
#
_cell.length_a   1.000
_cell.length_b   1.000
_cell.length_c   1.000
_cell.angle_alpha   90.00
_cell.angle_beta   90.00
_cell.angle_gamma   90.00
#
_symmetry.space_group_name_H-M   'P 1'
#
loop_
_entity.id
_entity.type
_entity.pdbx_description
1 polymer ?
#
loop_
_entity_poly.entity_id
_entity_poly.type
_entity_poly.pdbx_seq_one_letter_code
_entity_poly.pdbx_strand_id
1 'polypeptide(L)'
;EKLSALITESGSNLSVGQRQLICLARAILKNNRILILDEATANVDHQTDQLIQETIREKFSHCTVLTIAHRLNTIIDCDRVLVLDAGEIIEFDVPYILLRNKGIFYDMCKKTGQTMFANLYQLAKITYKNQLRSNLNENTEKTPTLDEEDVIVDNEELFDSNNPMNEHRFDN
;
A
#
# COMPACT_ATOMS: atom_id res chain seq x y z
N GLU A 1 -27.91 5.88 24.74
CA GLU A 1 -28.78 6.41 23.67
C GLU A 1 -28.22 6.34 22.24
N LYS A 2 -26.89 6.30 21.98
CA LYS A 2 -26.38 6.30 20.59
C LYS A 2 -26.56 4.99 19.79
N LEU A 3 -26.75 3.84 20.46
CA LEU A 3 -26.89 2.52 19.82
C LEU A 3 -28.33 2.11 19.49
N SER A 4 -29.32 2.94 19.83
CA SER A 4 -30.76 2.66 19.58
C SER A 4 -31.29 3.30 18.29
N ALA A 5 -30.42 3.90 17.47
CA ALA A 5 -30.80 4.47 16.19
C ALA A 5 -31.36 3.38 15.26
N LEU A 6 -32.55 3.61 14.72
CA LEU A 6 -33.20 2.66 13.83
C LEU A 6 -32.44 2.57 12.50
N ILE A 7 -32.03 1.36 12.13
CA ILE A 7 -31.50 1.07 10.80
C ILE A 7 -32.67 0.58 9.94
N THR A 8 -32.94 1.28 8.85
CA THR A 8 -33.99 0.91 7.88
C THR A 8 -33.57 -0.31 7.07
N GLU A 9 -34.50 -0.89 6.31
CA GLU A 9 -34.22 -2.06 5.47
C GLU A 9 -32.96 -1.86 4.61
N SER A 10 -32.09 -2.87 4.62
CA SER A 10 -30.79 -2.85 3.92
C SER A 10 -29.87 -1.66 4.28
N GLY A 11 -30.13 -0.94 5.37
CA GLY A 11 -29.38 0.26 5.76
C GLY A 11 -29.54 1.42 4.78
N SER A 12 -30.73 1.58 4.18
CA SER A 12 -31.01 2.65 3.20
C SER A 12 -30.85 4.07 3.75
N ASN A 13 -30.99 4.24 5.08
CA ASN A 13 -30.79 5.50 5.79
C ASN A 13 -29.32 5.82 6.12
N LEU A 14 -28.37 5.05 5.59
CA LEU A 14 -26.94 5.27 5.76
C LEU A 14 -26.30 5.64 4.40
N SER A 15 -25.23 6.42 4.44
CA SER A 15 -24.37 6.58 3.26
C SER A 15 -23.64 5.27 2.96
N VAL A 16 -23.10 5.14 1.74
CA VAL A 16 -22.28 3.98 1.35
C VAL A 16 -21.07 3.84 2.28
N GLY A 17 -20.37 4.95 2.56
CA GLY A 17 -19.23 4.96 3.49
C GLY A 17 -19.62 4.59 4.93
N GLN A 18 -20.78 5.04 5.42
CA GLN A 18 -21.28 4.62 6.74
C GLN A 18 -21.57 3.11 6.81
N ARG A 19 -22.13 2.52 5.75
CA ARG A 19 -22.31 1.06 5.67
C ARG A 19 -20.97 0.33 5.67
N GLN A 20 -19.97 0.83 4.94
CA GLN A 20 -18.62 0.26 4.94
C GLN A 20 -17.99 0.29 6.35
N LEU A 21 -18.07 1.43 7.05
CA LEU A 21 -17.57 1.56 8.42
C LEU A 21 -18.27 0.60 9.39
N ILE A 22 -19.59 0.42 9.29
CA ILE A 22 -20.32 -0.56 10.12
C ILE A 22 -19.88 -1.98 9.79
N CYS A 23 -19.69 -2.32 8.51
CA CYS A 23 -19.17 -3.63 8.11
C CYS A 23 -17.77 -3.89 8.69
N LEU A 24 -16.87 -2.90 8.61
CA LEU A 24 -15.54 -2.99 9.19
C LEU A 24 -15.60 -3.16 10.72
N ALA A 25 -16.42 -2.36 11.41
CA ALA A 25 -16.62 -2.49 12.85
C ALA A 25 -17.10 -3.90 13.24
N ARG A 26 -18.04 -4.48 12.46
CA ARG A 26 -18.49 -5.87 12.65
C ARG A 26 -17.37 -6.89 12.44
N ALA A 27 -16.46 -6.66 11.48
CA ALA A 27 -15.32 -7.53 11.26
C ALA A 27 -14.32 -7.48 12.42
N ILE A 28 -14.03 -6.29 12.94
CA ILE A 28 -13.16 -6.07 14.11
C ILE A 28 -13.71 -6.81 15.33
N LEU A 29 -15.02 -6.67 15.62
CA LEU A 29 -15.65 -7.30 16.78
C LEU A 29 -15.64 -8.84 16.75
N LYS A 30 -15.48 -9.46 15.57
CA LYS A 30 -15.49 -10.92 15.43
C LYS A 30 -14.14 -11.58 15.75
N ASN A 31 -13.06 -10.82 15.86
CA ASN A 31 -11.71 -11.33 16.11
C ASN A 31 -11.32 -12.50 15.17
N ASN A 32 -11.52 -12.30 13.86
CA ASN A 32 -11.26 -13.34 12.85
C ASN A 32 -9.75 -13.53 12.66
N ARG A 33 -9.30 -14.79 12.52
CA ARG A 33 -7.89 -15.10 12.19
C ARG A 33 -7.47 -14.68 10.78
N ILE A 34 -8.45 -14.52 9.88
CA ILE A 34 -8.26 -14.11 8.49
C ILE A 34 -9.26 -13.01 8.19
N LEU A 35 -8.78 -11.88 7.66
CA LEU A 35 -9.57 -10.74 7.23
C LEU A 35 -9.34 -10.53 5.73
N ILE A 36 -10.42 -10.42 4.97
CA ILE A 36 -10.38 -10.08 3.55
C ILE A 36 -11.05 -8.72 3.37
N LEU A 37 -10.32 -7.79 2.75
CA LEU A 37 -10.76 -6.43 2.47
C LEU A 37 -10.82 -6.24 0.97
N ASP A 38 -12.03 -6.27 0.41
CA ASP A 38 -12.27 -6.03 -1.01
C ASP A 38 -12.72 -4.59 -1.22
N GLU A 39 -11.81 -3.72 -1.64
CA GLU A 39 -12.04 -2.28 -1.83
C GLU A 39 -12.77 -1.59 -0.67
N ALA A 40 -12.50 -2.05 0.56
CA ALA A 40 -13.29 -1.71 1.74
C ALA A 40 -13.33 -0.21 2.07
N THR A 41 -12.39 0.58 1.53
CA THR A 41 -12.26 2.03 1.78
C THR A 41 -12.52 2.90 0.54
N ALA A 42 -13.13 2.34 -0.52
CA ALA A 42 -13.39 3.06 -1.76
C ALA A 42 -14.33 4.27 -1.63
N ASN A 43 -15.28 4.27 -0.67
CA ASN A 43 -16.27 5.34 -0.48
C ASN A 43 -15.99 6.20 0.75
N VAL A 44 -14.72 6.28 1.16
CA VAL A 44 -14.26 6.93 2.38
C VAL A 44 -13.21 7.99 2.04
N ASP A 45 -13.29 9.14 2.70
CA ASP A 45 -12.33 10.24 2.52
C ASP A 45 -10.91 9.83 3.00
N HIS A 46 -9.90 10.62 2.64
CA HIS A 46 -8.52 10.27 2.93
C HIS A 46 -8.19 10.20 4.42
N GLN A 47 -8.74 11.11 5.24
CA GLN A 47 -8.46 11.13 6.68
C GLN A 47 -9.07 9.91 7.36
N THR A 48 -10.31 9.58 6.99
CA THR A 48 -10.99 8.40 7.53
C THR A 48 -10.35 7.11 7.05
N ASP A 49 -9.88 7.03 5.79
CA ASP A 49 -9.12 5.87 5.29
C ASP A 49 -7.83 5.63 6.08
N GLN A 50 -7.07 6.68 6.40
CA GLN A 50 -5.87 6.56 7.25
C GLN A 50 -6.21 5.96 8.62
N LEU A 51 -7.24 6.48 9.28
CA LEU A 51 -7.70 5.96 10.57
C LEU A 51 -8.16 4.49 10.48
N ILE A 52 -8.84 4.13 9.39
CA ILE A 52 -9.24 2.74 9.12
C ILE A 52 -8.00 1.85 9.01
N GLN A 53 -7.00 2.24 8.22
CA GLN A 53 -5.78 1.44 8.04
C GLN A 53 -5.01 1.28 9.36
N GLU A 54 -4.89 2.35 10.14
CA GLU A 54 -4.26 2.30 11.48
C GLU A 54 -5.00 1.33 12.40
N THR A 55 -6.34 1.43 12.44
CA THR A 55 -7.18 0.54 13.25
C THR A 55 -7.03 -0.91 12.82
N ILE A 56 -6.99 -1.18 11.51
CA ILE A 56 -6.84 -2.53 10.98
C ILE A 56 -5.48 -3.10 11.38
N ARG A 57 -4.38 -2.36 11.19
CA ARG A 57 -3.04 -2.78 11.60
C ARG A 57 -2.95 -3.07 13.10
N GLU A 58 -3.55 -2.23 13.93
CA GLU A 58 -3.52 -2.42 15.38
C GLU A 58 -4.38 -3.62 15.83
N LYS A 59 -5.63 -3.72 15.37
CA LYS A 59 -6.58 -4.73 15.84
C LYS A 59 -6.35 -6.11 15.22
N PHE A 60 -5.72 -6.17 14.04
CA PHE A 60 -5.46 -7.42 13.31
C PHE A 60 -3.98 -7.76 13.21
N SER A 61 -3.13 -7.21 14.10
CA SER A 61 -1.68 -7.48 14.12
C SER A 61 -1.31 -8.97 14.20
N HIS A 62 -2.20 -9.81 14.73
CA HIS A 62 -2.02 -11.27 14.84
C HIS A 62 -2.90 -12.06 13.85
N CYS A 63 -3.49 -11.40 12.86
CA CYS A 63 -4.38 -12.00 11.88
C CYS A 63 -3.80 -11.83 10.47
N THR A 64 -4.12 -12.74 9.56
CA THR A 64 -3.77 -12.56 8.15
C THR A 64 -4.76 -11.60 7.52
N VAL A 65 -4.28 -10.47 7.00
CA VAL A 65 -5.09 -9.50 6.27
C VAL A 65 -4.76 -9.58 4.78
N LEU A 66 -5.75 -9.92 3.97
CA LEU A 66 -5.67 -9.88 2.51
C LEU A 66 -6.47 -8.68 2.01
N THR A 67 -5.78 -7.73 1.38
CA THR A 67 -6.39 -6.49 0.89
C THR A 67 -6.33 -6.45 -0.64
N ILE A 68 -7.49 -6.24 -1.25
CA ILE A 68 -7.64 -5.89 -2.67
C ILE A 68 -7.91 -4.38 -2.69
N ALA A 69 -7.01 -3.60 -3.28
CA ALA A 69 -7.14 -2.16 -3.34
C ALA A 69 -6.53 -1.58 -4.61
N HIS A 70 -7.17 -0.54 -5.14
CA HIS A 70 -6.63 0.31 -6.20
C HIS A 70 -5.84 1.52 -5.63
N ARG A 71 -5.93 1.78 -4.32
CA ARG A 71 -5.24 2.89 -3.64
C ARG A 71 -3.85 2.43 -3.21
N LEU A 72 -2.81 2.91 -3.88
CA LEU A 72 -1.43 2.51 -3.58
C LEU A 72 -1.00 2.89 -2.15
N ASN A 73 -1.45 4.03 -1.62
CA ASN A 73 -1.20 4.42 -0.22
C ASN A 73 -1.73 3.40 0.80
N THR A 74 -2.76 2.63 0.43
CA THR A 74 -3.37 1.63 1.31
C THR A 74 -2.54 0.35 1.39
N ILE A 75 -1.71 0.06 0.39
CA ILE A 75 -0.98 -1.21 0.27
C ILE A 75 0.56 -1.06 0.36
N ILE A 76 1.06 0.17 0.33
CA ILE A 76 2.51 0.46 0.25
C ILE A 76 3.30 0.05 1.49
N ASP A 77 2.62 -0.11 2.62
CA ASP A 77 3.18 -0.53 3.90
C ASP A 77 2.79 -1.98 4.27
N CYS A 78 2.22 -2.75 3.34
CA CYS A 78 1.96 -4.17 3.54
C CYS A 78 3.25 -4.99 3.58
N ASP A 79 3.17 -6.17 4.21
CA ASP A 79 4.31 -7.11 4.31
C ASP A 79 4.76 -7.64 2.93
N ARG A 80 3.79 -7.85 2.03
CA ARG A 80 3.98 -8.28 0.65
C ARG A 80 2.87 -7.70 -0.22
N VAL A 81 3.19 -7.42 -1.48
CA VAL A 81 2.23 -7.05 -2.52
C VAL A 81 2.29 -8.09 -3.63
N LEU A 82 1.11 -8.51 -4.08
CA LEU A 82 0.91 -9.41 -5.20
C LEU A 82 0.30 -8.60 -6.34
N VAL A 83 0.96 -8.57 -7.49
CA VAL A 83 0.42 -7.97 -8.70
C VAL A 83 -0.09 -9.08 -9.61
N LEU A 84 -1.34 -8.95 -10.03
CA LEU A 84 -2.01 -9.88 -10.94
C LEU A 84 -2.23 -9.20 -12.28
N ASP A 85 -1.95 -9.92 -13.37
CA ASP A 85 -2.30 -9.51 -14.73
C ASP A 85 -2.84 -10.72 -15.51
N ALA A 86 -3.94 -10.54 -16.24
CA ALA A 86 -4.60 -11.59 -17.03
C ALA A 86 -4.83 -12.96 -16.31
N GLY A 87 -4.97 -12.95 -14.99
CA GLY A 87 -5.16 -14.18 -14.18
C GLY A 87 -3.87 -14.86 -13.72
N GLU A 88 -2.70 -14.28 -14.03
CA GLU A 88 -1.39 -14.76 -13.61
C GLU A 88 -0.74 -13.81 -12.59
N ILE A 89 0.10 -14.39 -11.72
CA ILE A 89 0.91 -13.62 -10.77
C ILE A 89 2.17 -13.17 -11.51
N ILE A 90 2.30 -11.86 -11.71
CA ILE A 90 3.44 -11.26 -12.41
C ILE A 90 4.53 -10.78 -11.46
N GLU A 91 4.16 -10.32 -10.27
CA GLU A 91 5.09 -9.81 -9.25
C GLU A 91 4.59 -10.17 -7.86
N PHE A 92 5.51 -10.56 -6.98
CA PHE A 92 5.19 -10.85 -5.58
C PHE A 92 6.42 -10.63 -4.68
N ASP A 93 6.46 -9.50 -3.97
CA ASP A 93 7.50 -9.23 -2.97
C ASP A 93 7.11 -8.09 -2.02
N VAL A 94 8.02 -7.66 -1.15
CA VAL A 94 7.89 -6.43 -0.35
C VAL A 94 7.74 -5.22 -1.28
N PRO A 95 6.84 -4.26 -0.98
CA PRO A 95 6.67 -3.05 -1.77
C PRO A 95 7.98 -2.32 -2.13
N TYR A 96 8.91 -2.20 -1.18
CA TYR A 96 10.20 -1.54 -1.43
C TYR A 96 11.07 -2.28 -2.46
N ILE A 97 11.07 -3.62 -2.44
CA ILE A 97 11.82 -4.43 -3.42
C ILE A 97 11.17 -4.29 -4.80
N LEU A 98 9.84 -4.38 -4.87
CA LEU A 98 9.10 -4.19 -6.12
C LEU A 98 9.35 -2.81 -6.75
N LEU A 99 9.43 -1.76 -5.93
CA LEU A 99 9.79 -0.41 -6.38
C LEU A 99 11.23 -0.32 -6.90
N ARG A 100 12.20 -1.02 -6.30
CA ARG A 100 13.59 -1.05 -6.78
C ARG A 100 13.74 -1.81 -8.09
N ASN A 101 12.95 -2.86 -8.28
CA ASN A 101 12.99 -3.70 -9.48
C ASN A 101 12.42 -2.99 -10.73
N LYS A 102 11.76 -1.84 -10.56
CA LYS A 102 11.20 -1.02 -11.67
C LYS A 102 10.26 -1.81 -12.60
N GLY A 103 9.47 -2.72 -12.02
CA GLY A 103 8.44 -3.50 -12.73
C GLY A 103 7.09 -2.80 -12.85
N ILE A 104 6.02 -3.58 -13.06
CA ILE A 104 4.64 -3.13 -13.17
C ILE A 104 4.18 -2.42 -11.89
N PHE A 105 4.57 -2.92 -10.70
CA PHE A 105 4.26 -2.21 -9.46
C PHE A 105 4.88 -0.80 -9.40
N TYR A 106 6.13 -0.66 -9.84
CA TYR A 106 6.79 0.63 -9.96
C TYR A 106 6.07 1.56 -10.93
N ASP A 107 5.67 1.06 -12.10
CA ASP A 107 4.93 1.84 -13.09
C ASP A 107 3.57 2.30 -12.58
N MET A 108 2.85 1.46 -11.83
CA MET A 108 1.61 1.85 -11.14
C MET A 108 1.86 3.00 -10.16
N CYS A 109 2.90 2.90 -9.33
CA CYS A 109 3.29 3.96 -8.40
C CYS A 109 3.70 5.24 -9.14
N LYS A 110 4.48 5.14 -10.22
CA LYS A 110 4.96 6.29 -10.99
C LYS A 110 3.82 7.07 -11.65
N LYS A 111 2.76 6.38 -12.09
CA LYS A 111 1.54 7.00 -12.65
C LYS A 111 0.77 7.87 -11.67
N THR A 112 1.03 7.77 -10.36
CA THR A 112 0.39 8.63 -9.35
C THR A 112 0.95 10.07 -9.31
N GLY A 113 1.99 10.35 -10.09
CA GLY A 113 2.64 11.66 -10.15
C GLY A 113 3.82 11.77 -9.20
N GLN A 114 4.70 12.74 -9.48
CA GLN A 114 6.03 12.83 -8.86
C GLN A 114 5.99 12.92 -7.32
N THR A 115 5.15 13.79 -6.77
CA THR A 115 5.04 13.99 -5.32
C THR A 115 4.55 12.74 -4.62
N MET A 116 3.51 12.10 -5.17
CA MET A 116 2.92 10.91 -4.58
C MET A 116 3.86 9.72 -4.69
N PHE A 117 4.53 9.55 -5.84
CA PHE A 117 5.54 8.53 -6.03
C PHE A 117 6.69 8.64 -5.02
N ALA A 118 7.21 9.85 -4.81
CA ALA A 118 8.25 10.09 -3.81
C ALA A 118 7.79 9.70 -2.40
N ASN A 119 6.57 10.07 -2.02
CA ASN A 119 5.98 9.70 -0.73
C ASN A 119 5.84 8.17 -0.57
N LEU A 120 5.29 7.50 -1.59
CA LEU A 120 5.14 6.04 -1.62
C LEU A 120 6.49 5.34 -1.48
N TYR A 121 7.51 5.83 -2.18
CA TYR A 121 8.87 5.27 -2.13
C TYR A 121 9.51 5.42 -0.76
N GLN A 122 9.39 6.61 -0.14
CA GLN A 122 9.91 6.84 1.21
C GLN A 122 9.19 5.98 2.24
N LEU A 123 7.85 5.89 2.16
CA LEU A 123 7.06 5.08 3.08
C LEU A 123 7.45 3.59 2.96
N ALA A 124 7.56 3.06 1.74
CA ALA A 124 8.02 1.69 1.52
C ALA A 124 9.43 1.45 2.10
N LYS A 125 10.38 2.38 1.88
CA LYS A 125 11.75 2.30 2.39
C LYS A 125 11.78 2.27 3.93
N ILE A 126 10.97 3.13 4.58
CA ILE A 126 10.87 3.19 6.04
C ILE A 126 10.28 1.90 6.60
N THR A 127 9.14 1.44 6.06
CA THR A 127 8.49 0.20 6.50
C THR A 127 9.41 -1.00 6.38
N TYR A 128 10.12 -1.13 5.25
CA TYR A 128 11.09 -2.21 5.05
C TYR A 128 12.23 -2.19 6.07
N LYS A 129 12.82 -1.01 6.34
CA LYS A 129 13.87 -0.88 7.36
C LYS A 129 13.36 -1.23 8.76
N ASN A 130 12.14 -0.83 9.10
CA ASN A 130 11.54 -1.15 10.39
C ASN A 130 11.30 -2.65 10.55
N GLN A 131 10.78 -3.33 9.52
CA GLN A 131 10.62 -4.78 9.51
C GLN A 131 11.97 -5.50 9.67
N LEU A 132 13.02 -5.06 8.96
CA LEU A 132 14.35 -5.65 9.11
C LEU A 132 14.89 -5.51 10.55
N ARG A 133 14.73 -4.33 11.16
CA ARG A 133 15.17 -4.05 12.53
C ARG A 133 14.41 -4.92 13.54
N SER A 134 13.10 -5.08 13.39
CA SER A 134 12.31 -5.96 14.25
C SER A 134 12.79 -7.41 14.16
N ASN A 135 13.10 -7.90 12.95
CA ASN A 135 13.60 -9.26 12.74
C ASN A 135 15.03 -9.48 13.30
N LEU A 136 15.88 -8.45 13.27
CA LEU A 136 17.24 -8.49 13.82
C LEU A 136 17.24 -8.52 15.35
N ASN A 137 16.26 -7.87 16.00
CA ASN A 137 16.13 -7.90 17.46
C ASN A 137 15.66 -9.26 18.00
N GLU A 138 15.18 -10.16 17.14
CA GLU A 138 14.78 -11.53 17.49
C GLU A 138 15.88 -12.59 17.20
N ASN A 139 16.93 -12.24 16.44
CA ASN A 139 18.02 -13.17 16.10
C ASN A 139 19.38 -12.47 16.21
N THR A 140 20.06 -12.63 17.35
CA THR A 140 21.48 -12.28 17.49
C THR A 140 22.34 -13.04 16.48
N GLU A 141 23.21 -12.29 15.80
CA GLU A 141 24.32 -12.72 14.94
C GLU A 141 24.00 -13.24 13.53
N LYS A 142 23.82 -12.28 12.60
CA LYS A 142 24.64 -12.16 11.38
C LYS A 142 24.33 -10.83 10.71
N THR A 143 25.28 -9.91 10.78
CA THR A 143 25.26 -8.63 10.06
C THR A 143 25.31 -8.91 8.56
N PRO A 144 24.28 -8.56 7.76
CA PRO A 144 24.49 -8.35 6.33
C PRO A 144 25.08 -6.95 6.18
N THR A 145 26.27 -6.86 5.61
CA THR A 145 26.84 -5.58 5.16
C THR A 145 25.87 -4.97 4.14
N LEU A 146 25.17 -3.92 4.55
CA LEU A 146 24.41 -3.06 3.66
C LEU A 146 25.33 -1.92 3.30
N ASP A 147 25.61 -1.78 2.00
CA ASP A 147 26.40 -0.69 1.45
C ASP A 147 25.83 0.65 1.92
N GLU A 148 26.72 1.51 2.42
CA GLU A 148 26.40 2.86 2.93
C GLU A 148 26.05 3.88 1.82
N GLU A 149 25.82 3.42 0.58
CA GLU A 149 25.42 4.27 -0.55
C GLU A 149 23.90 4.34 -0.69
N ASP A 150 23.20 4.96 0.27
CA ASP A 150 21.79 5.30 0.07
C ASP A 150 21.28 6.42 1.00
N VAL A 151 22.22 7.30 1.39
CA VAL A 151 21.95 8.62 1.99
C VAL A 151 22.11 9.63 0.86
N ILE A 152 21.05 10.39 0.61
CA ILE A 152 20.87 11.32 -0.51
C ILE A 152 20.44 10.61 -1.80
N VAL A 153 19.13 10.38 -1.96
CA VAL A 153 18.58 10.63 -3.30
C VAL A 153 18.54 12.15 -3.38
N ASP A 154 19.59 12.71 -3.96
CA ASP A 154 19.60 14.09 -4.38
C ASP A 154 18.36 14.25 -5.25
N ASN A 155 17.56 15.26 -4.95
CA ASN A 155 16.40 15.65 -5.75
C ASN A 155 16.82 16.17 -7.15
N GLU A 156 17.97 15.77 -7.69
CA GLU A 156 18.54 16.24 -8.96
C GLU A 156 18.73 15.14 -10.03
N GLU A 157 18.73 13.83 -9.72
CA GLU A 157 18.91 12.78 -10.77
C GLU A 157 17.60 12.23 -11.39
N LEU A 158 16.47 12.90 -11.18
CA LEU A 158 15.20 12.59 -11.88
C LEU A 158 14.98 13.43 -13.15
N PHE A 159 15.95 14.27 -13.51
CA PHE A 159 15.94 15.03 -14.75
C PHE A 159 17.06 14.55 -15.68
N ASP A 160 16.78 13.51 -16.45
CA ASP A 160 17.41 13.38 -17.76
C ASP A 160 16.41 13.83 -18.83
N SER A 161 16.54 15.08 -19.24
CA SER A 161 15.88 15.65 -20.41
C SER A 161 16.58 15.27 -21.73
N ASN A 162 17.39 14.19 -21.76
CA ASN A 162 18.00 13.68 -22.97
C ASN A 162 17.84 12.15 -23.09
N ASN A 163 16.72 11.70 -23.68
CA ASN A 163 16.75 10.46 -24.46
C ASN A 163 16.86 10.83 -25.95
N PRO A 164 18.07 10.81 -26.56
CA PRO A 164 18.25 11.05 -27.97
C PRO A 164 18.07 9.72 -28.72
N MET A 165 16.84 9.22 -28.83
CA MET A 165 16.52 8.09 -29.73
C MET A 165 15.07 8.18 -30.22
N ASN A 166 14.79 9.18 -31.07
CA ASN A 166 13.89 8.98 -32.21
C ASN A 166 14.10 10.04 -33.31
N GLU A 167 15.30 10.05 -33.92
CA GLU A 167 15.48 10.62 -35.26
C GLU A 167 15.81 9.47 -36.23
N HIS A 168 14.79 9.05 -36.99
CA HIS A 168 14.87 8.96 -38.45
C HIS A 168 13.58 8.35 -39.00
N ARG A 169 12.68 9.22 -39.47
CA ARG A 169 12.00 9.12 -40.78
C ARG A 169 11.10 10.34 -40.98
N PHE A 170 11.71 11.42 -41.46
CA PHE A 170 11.06 12.26 -42.46
C PHE A 170 11.75 11.93 -43.78
N ASP A 171 10.97 11.57 -44.80
CA ASP A 171 10.85 12.42 -45.99
C ASP A 171 9.83 11.86 -46.99
N ASN A 172 9.05 12.83 -47.51
CA ASN A 172 8.05 12.84 -48.59
C ASN A 172 6.62 12.35 -48.30
#